data_AF-A0AAW1QXK9-F1
#
_entry.id   AF-A0AAW1QXK9-F1
#
_cell.length_a   1.000
_cell.length_b   1.000
_cell.length_c   1.000
_cell.angle_alpha   90.00
_cell.angle_beta   90.00
_cell.angle_gamma   90.00
#
_symmetry.space_group_name_H-M   'P 1'
#
loop_
_entity.id
_entity.type
_entity.pdbx_description
1 polymer ?
#
loop_
_entity_poly.entity_id
_entity_poly.type
_entity_poly.pdbx_seq_one_letter_code
_entity_poly.pdbx_strand_id
1 'polypeptide(L)'
;MAQISRVNSTLYHKALRAALELKENGWAIINDVLTNEECKAYVDGCWDWLESLGTGIKRDDPGTWDDSKWPPTFKGIINTLGVAHQDFVWRVRSHPNVVQVFELLLGTSELLTSFDSINITRPATKAVSTESWLHCDQAPTRRGWVCVQGLVNMVDVSAETTGSLKVRHQSHKGHAQYFGQGEFERRTGTTAEQKAEMRDYYQFTAAERPWWEERYEGMGLPGKAGSMFIWDSRTAHENVSPFPTSDWRHVLYVCYQPRSLAKQQDLEVKQRAYREHRSTTHWPSQNVTLFPTLEEATASYYKDSDGREPAENGQSAQQTKPPWKEVRSRDAVESKRVLELAGMQEYAAHEARNTRGFIQMSEEELASLNAAAS
;
A
#
# COMPACT_ATOMS: atom_id res chain seq x y z
N MET A 1 1.93 32.45 11.79
CA MET A 1 1.96 32.53 10.31
C MET A 1 3.37 32.57 9.70
N ALA A 2 4.46 32.55 10.47
CA ALA A 2 5.84 32.49 9.94
C ALA A 2 6.47 31.11 10.19
N GLN A 3 6.04 30.08 9.45
CA GLN A 3 6.76 28.78 9.37
C GLN A 3 6.34 27.92 8.16
N ILE A 4 5.86 28.55 7.09
CA ILE A 4 5.41 27.90 5.83
C ILE A 4 6.52 27.96 4.75
N SER A 5 7.77 28.30 5.11
CA SER A 5 8.81 28.63 4.12
C SER A 5 9.44 27.45 3.36
N ARG A 6 8.92 26.21 3.50
CA ARG A 6 9.35 25.04 2.71
C ARG A 6 8.21 24.12 2.26
N VAL A 7 6.95 24.57 2.37
CA VAL A 7 5.82 23.77 1.91
C VAL A 7 5.50 24.21 0.49
N ASN A 8 5.48 23.25 -0.44
CA ASN A 8 4.98 23.53 -1.79
C ASN A 8 3.50 23.92 -1.64
N SER A 9 3.16 25.19 -1.89
CA SER A 9 1.82 25.72 -1.63
C SER A 9 0.76 24.91 -2.37
N THR A 10 1.01 24.55 -3.64
CA THR A 10 0.13 23.68 -4.41
C THR A 10 -0.09 22.33 -3.74
N LEU A 11 0.98 21.69 -3.24
CA LEU A 11 0.87 20.40 -2.55
C LEU A 11 0.13 20.53 -1.22
N TYR A 12 0.33 21.62 -0.48
CA TYR A 12 -0.41 21.93 0.75
C TYR A 12 -1.91 21.94 0.51
N HIS A 13 -2.37 22.68 -0.51
CA HIS A 13 -3.80 22.73 -0.85
C HIS A 13 -4.34 21.38 -1.29
N LYS A 14 -3.58 20.62 -2.08
CA LYS A 14 -3.97 19.28 -2.50
C LYS A 14 -4.10 18.34 -1.29
N ALA A 15 -3.16 18.38 -0.35
CA ALA A 15 -3.21 17.58 0.88
C ALA A 15 -4.35 18.01 1.82
N LEU A 16 -4.65 19.31 1.89
CA LEU A 16 -5.77 19.85 2.66
C LEU A 16 -7.12 19.38 2.10
N ARG A 17 -7.31 19.48 0.78
CA ARG A 17 -8.49 18.92 0.09
C ARG A 17 -8.59 17.41 0.31
N ALA A 18 -7.48 16.70 0.18
CA ALA A 18 -7.45 15.26 0.39
C ALA A 18 -7.85 14.88 1.84
N ALA A 19 -7.52 15.70 2.84
CA ALA A 19 -7.97 15.48 4.21
C ALA A 19 -9.49 15.64 4.39
N LEU A 20 -10.12 16.60 3.69
CA LEU A 20 -11.58 16.74 3.63
C LEU A 20 -12.22 15.53 2.95
N GLU A 21 -11.68 15.12 1.79
CA GLU A 21 -12.16 13.95 1.05
C GLU A 21 -11.99 12.65 1.83
N LEU A 22 -10.91 12.48 2.59
CA LEU A 22 -10.75 11.33 3.47
C LEU A 22 -11.82 11.28 4.57
N LYS A 23 -12.21 12.42 5.16
CA LYS A 23 -13.28 12.47 6.16
C LYS A 23 -14.63 12.13 5.56
N GLU A 24 -14.92 12.69 4.38
CA GLU A 24 -16.22 12.54 3.75
C GLU A 24 -16.37 11.18 3.04
N ASN A 25 -15.39 10.80 2.23
CA ASN A 25 -15.42 9.67 1.31
C ASN A 25 -14.70 8.42 1.84
N GLY A 26 -13.76 8.60 2.77
CA GLY A 26 -12.85 7.54 3.24
C GLY A 26 -11.61 7.34 2.34
N TRP A 27 -11.47 8.15 1.29
CA TRP A 27 -10.37 8.09 0.31
C TRP A 27 -10.20 9.43 -0.42
N ALA A 28 -9.02 9.64 -1.00
CA ALA A 28 -8.70 10.82 -1.79
C ALA A 28 -7.62 10.52 -2.85
N ILE A 29 -7.56 11.37 -3.89
CA ILE A 29 -6.54 11.31 -4.95
C ILE A 29 -5.79 12.62 -4.99
N ILE A 30 -4.47 12.55 -4.85
CA ILE A 30 -3.56 13.69 -4.93
C ILE A 30 -2.78 13.56 -6.24
N ASN A 31 -3.12 14.37 -7.24
CA ASN A 31 -2.45 14.36 -8.55
C ASN A 31 -1.09 15.07 -8.51
N ASP A 32 -0.22 14.76 -9.46
CA ASP A 32 1.09 15.39 -9.68
C ASP A 32 1.98 15.39 -8.43
N VAL A 33 1.99 14.28 -7.67
CA VAL A 33 2.92 14.09 -6.55
C VAL A 33 4.31 13.76 -7.05
N LEU A 34 4.38 12.96 -8.12
CA LEU A 34 5.58 12.72 -8.92
C LEU A 34 5.39 13.28 -10.33
N THR A 35 6.50 13.61 -10.97
CA THR A 35 6.58 13.94 -12.39
C THR A 35 6.52 12.67 -13.26
N ASN A 36 6.20 12.84 -14.55
CA ASN A 36 6.21 11.73 -15.50
C ASN A 36 7.61 11.12 -15.65
N GLU A 37 8.66 11.94 -15.57
CA GLU A 37 10.06 11.51 -15.64
C GLU A 37 10.44 10.63 -14.44
N GLU A 38 10.00 11.01 -13.23
CA GLU A 38 10.22 10.21 -12.02
C GLU A 38 9.45 8.89 -12.07
N CYS A 39 8.21 8.92 -12.55
CA CYS A 39 7.42 7.72 -12.78
C CYS A 39 8.08 6.79 -13.81
N LYS A 40 8.59 7.33 -14.91
CA LYS A 40 9.33 6.57 -15.91
C LYS A 40 10.60 5.95 -15.31
N ALA A 41 11.37 6.72 -14.54
CA ALA A 41 12.58 6.21 -13.88
C ALA A 41 12.27 5.07 -12.90
N TYR A 42 11.13 5.11 -12.21
CA TYR A 42 10.66 4.00 -11.40
C TYR A 42 10.36 2.76 -12.25
N VAL A 43 9.61 2.91 -13.35
CA VAL A 43 9.26 1.80 -14.24
C VAL A 43 10.51 1.17 -14.87
N ASP A 44 11.47 1.99 -15.31
CA ASP A 44 12.74 1.51 -15.84
C ASP A 44 13.51 0.71 -14.78
N GLY A 45 13.58 1.19 -13.54
CA GLY A 45 14.21 0.48 -12.42
C GLY A 45 13.50 -0.84 -12.04
N CYS A 46 12.17 -0.89 -12.13
CA CYS A 46 11.42 -2.15 -11.99
C CYS A 46 11.85 -3.17 -13.04
N TRP A 47 12.00 -2.74 -14.30
CA TRP A 47 12.42 -3.63 -15.38
C TRP A 47 13.89 -4.05 -15.25
N ASP A 48 14.78 -3.13 -14.88
CA ASP A 48 16.19 -3.46 -14.60
C ASP A 48 16.27 -4.54 -13.52
N TRP A 49 15.47 -4.39 -12.46
CA TRP A 49 15.35 -5.39 -11.39
C TRP A 49 14.80 -6.72 -11.93
N LEU A 50 13.68 -6.73 -12.66
CA LEU A 50 13.09 -7.95 -13.24
C LEU A 50 14.08 -8.72 -14.14
N GLU A 51 14.77 -8.02 -15.05
CA GLU A 51 15.74 -8.59 -15.98
C GLU A 51 16.98 -9.14 -15.24
N SER A 52 17.31 -8.56 -14.08
CA SER A 52 18.46 -8.98 -13.26
C SER A 52 18.23 -10.28 -12.47
N LEU A 53 16.99 -10.76 -12.36
CA LEU A 53 16.62 -11.93 -11.56
C LEU A 53 17.17 -13.26 -12.11
N GLY A 54 17.72 -13.26 -13.33
CA GLY A 54 18.31 -14.44 -13.95
C GLY A 54 17.29 -15.44 -14.50
N THR A 55 16.02 -15.07 -14.56
CA THR A 55 14.94 -15.93 -15.10
C THR A 55 14.75 -15.81 -16.62
N GLY A 56 15.44 -14.87 -17.25
CA GLY A 56 15.34 -14.61 -18.69
C GLY A 56 14.10 -13.79 -19.09
N ILE A 57 13.47 -13.09 -18.14
CA ILE A 57 12.53 -12.00 -18.44
C ILE A 57 13.25 -10.93 -19.26
N LYS A 58 12.59 -10.39 -20.27
CA LYS A 58 13.04 -9.24 -21.06
C LYS A 58 11.89 -8.27 -21.30
N ARG A 59 12.12 -6.97 -21.09
CA ARG A 59 11.08 -5.93 -21.24
C ARG A 59 10.55 -5.75 -22.65
N ASP A 60 11.32 -6.18 -23.65
CA ASP A 60 11.01 -6.06 -25.07
C ASP A 60 10.50 -7.37 -25.70
N ASP A 61 10.34 -8.43 -24.91
CA ASP A 61 9.86 -9.74 -25.37
C ASP A 61 8.67 -10.24 -24.53
N PRO A 62 7.43 -9.99 -24.98
CA PRO A 62 6.21 -10.50 -24.32
C PRO A 62 6.17 -12.02 -24.12
N GLY A 63 6.91 -12.77 -24.93
CA GLY A 63 7.04 -14.23 -24.79
C GLY A 63 7.82 -14.66 -23.54
N THR A 64 8.38 -13.72 -22.78
CA THR A 64 9.11 -13.98 -21.53
C THR A 64 8.33 -13.63 -20.26
N TRP A 65 7.11 -13.10 -20.38
CA TRP A 65 6.34 -12.58 -19.24
C TRP A 65 5.42 -13.63 -18.60
N ASP A 66 5.65 -14.92 -18.83
CA ASP A 66 4.84 -16.00 -18.27
C ASP A 66 5.23 -16.34 -16.81
N ASP A 67 4.36 -17.07 -16.12
CA ASP A 67 4.51 -17.38 -14.68
C ASP A 67 5.75 -18.23 -14.36
N SER A 68 6.35 -18.94 -15.33
CA SER A 68 7.56 -19.73 -15.09
C SER A 68 8.79 -18.85 -14.88
N LYS A 69 8.76 -17.61 -15.38
CA LYS A 69 9.85 -16.63 -15.30
C LYS A 69 9.55 -15.48 -14.35
N TRP A 70 8.27 -15.16 -14.17
CA TRP A 70 7.80 -14.02 -13.37
C TRP A 70 7.94 -14.24 -11.86
N PRO A 71 8.35 -13.23 -11.06
CA PRO A 71 8.38 -13.35 -9.60
C PRO A 71 7.04 -13.82 -9.03
N PRO A 72 7.04 -14.55 -7.90
CA PRO A 72 5.79 -14.89 -7.24
C PRO A 72 4.99 -13.63 -6.89
N THR A 73 3.71 -13.61 -7.29
CA THR A 73 2.82 -12.48 -7.03
C THR A 73 1.49 -12.92 -6.47
N PHE A 74 0.85 -12.06 -5.69
CA PHE A 74 -0.52 -12.23 -5.25
C PHE A 74 -1.35 -11.07 -5.78
N LYS A 75 -2.18 -11.30 -6.81
CA LYS A 75 -2.95 -10.24 -7.48
C LYS A 75 -2.05 -9.07 -7.95
N GLY A 76 -0.89 -9.41 -8.52
CA GLY A 76 0.14 -8.46 -8.97
C GLY A 76 1.07 -7.94 -7.87
N ILE A 77 0.78 -8.21 -6.58
CA ILE A 77 1.61 -7.77 -5.46
C ILE A 77 2.87 -8.62 -5.37
N ILE A 78 4.03 -7.97 -5.39
CA ILE A 78 5.35 -8.61 -5.23
C ILE A 78 5.96 -8.09 -3.93
N ASN A 79 6.24 -9.00 -3.00
CA ASN A 79 6.73 -8.68 -1.66
C ASN A 79 7.99 -9.50 -1.27
N THR A 80 8.54 -10.27 -2.20
CA THR A 80 9.73 -11.11 -2.02
C THR A 80 10.94 -10.52 -2.74
N LEU A 81 12.07 -11.23 -2.73
CA LEU A 81 13.26 -10.92 -3.55
C LEU A 81 13.83 -9.52 -3.30
N GLY A 82 13.71 -9.02 -2.06
CA GLY A 82 14.23 -7.71 -1.66
C GLY A 82 13.57 -6.53 -2.36
N VAL A 83 12.42 -6.71 -3.03
CA VAL A 83 11.83 -5.69 -3.91
C VAL A 83 11.47 -4.41 -3.15
N ALA A 84 10.99 -4.52 -1.90
CA ALA A 84 10.68 -3.39 -1.05
C ALA A 84 11.91 -2.54 -0.68
N HIS A 85 13.13 -3.01 -0.96
CA HIS A 85 14.36 -2.30 -0.66
C HIS A 85 15.19 -2.00 -1.91
N GLN A 86 14.61 -1.99 -3.10
CA GLN A 86 15.32 -1.52 -4.28
C GLN A 86 15.43 0.02 -4.28
N ASP A 87 16.43 0.54 -4.99
CA ASP A 87 16.68 1.97 -5.10
C ASP A 87 15.48 2.74 -5.67
N PHE A 88 14.82 2.21 -6.71
CA PHE A 88 13.64 2.81 -7.33
C PHE A 88 12.46 2.93 -6.34
N VAL A 89 12.32 1.97 -5.42
CA VAL A 89 11.33 2.03 -4.33
C VAL A 89 11.69 3.12 -3.32
N TRP A 90 12.96 3.17 -2.90
CA TRP A 90 13.40 4.14 -1.90
C TRP A 90 13.38 5.57 -2.42
N ARG A 91 13.69 5.82 -3.71
CA ARG A 91 13.54 7.14 -4.32
C ARG A 91 12.13 7.70 -4.14
N VAL A 92 11.09 6.88 -4.30
CA VAL A 92 9.70 7.30 -4.10
C VAL A 92 9.34 7.41 -2.62
N ARG A 93 9.75 6.47 -1.77
CA ARG A 93 9.47 6.55 -0.32
C ARG A 93 10.15 7.72 0.37
N SER A 94 11.33 8.11 -0.06
CA SER A 94 12.00 9.31 0.44
C SER A 94 11.66 10.57 -0.35
N HIS A 95 10.76 10.49 -1.34
CA HIS A 95 10.45 11.64 -2.19
C HIS A 95 9.82 12.77 -1.37
N PRO A 96 10.32 14.02 -1.46
CA PRO A 96 9.86 15.12 -0.63
C PRO A 96 8.34 15.35 -0.69
N ASN A 97 7.71 15.24 -1.87
CA ASN A 97 6.26 15.45 -1.99
C ASN A 97 5.46 14.31 -1.34
N VAL A 98 5.86 13.05 -1.53
CA VAL A 98 5.17 11.89 -0.94
C VAL A 98 5.20 11.99 0.57
N VAL A 99 6.39 12.27 1.10
CA VAL A 99 6.63 12.45 2.52
C VAL A 99 5.84 13.63 3.07
N GLN A 100 5.87 14.79 2.41
CA GLN A 100 5.19 16.01 2.85
C GLN A 100 3.67 15.84 2.93
N VAL A 101 3.05 15.05 2.05
CA VAL A 101 1.62 14.69 2.16
C VAL A 101 1.35 14.07 3.54
N PHE A 102 2.14 13.07 3.94
CA PHE A 102 1.96 12.42 5.24
C PHE A 102 2.37 13.31 6.41
N GLU A 103 3.39 14.17 6.28
CA GLU A 103 3.75 15.14 7.32
C GLU A 103 2.58 16.09 7.63
N LEU A 104 1.87 16.57 6.60
CA LEU A 104 0.70 17.44 6.74
C LEU A 104 -0.51 16.71 7.32
N LEU A 105 -0.78 15.49 6.83
CA LEU A 105 -1.89 14.68 7.33
C LEU A 105 -1.71 14.32 8.80
N LEU A 106 -0.49 13.92 9.20
CA LEU A 106 -0.17 13.40 10.54
C LEU A 106 0.31 14.48 11.52
N GLY A 107 0.69 15.66 11.03
CA GLY A 107 1.12 16.78 11.87
C GLY A 107 2.54 16.63 12.42
N THR A 108 3.39 15.82 11.80
CA THR A 108 4.78 15.65 12.26
C THR A 108 5.73 15.38 11.11
N SER A 109 6.96 15.87 11.21
CA SER A 109 8.06 15.51 10.30
C SER A 109 8.78 14.21 10.68
N GLU A 110 8.50 13.68 11.87
CA GLU A 110 9.13 12.48 12.43
C GLU A 110 8.32 11.24 12.05
N LEU A 111 8.55 10.74 10.83
CA LEU A 111 7.78 9.63 10.26
C LEU A 111 8.60 8.35 10.16
N LEU A 112 7.90 7.22 10.23
CA LEU A 112 8.39 5.93 9.75
C LEU A 112 7.56 5.51 8.53
N THR A 113 8.19 4.97 7.49
CA THR A 113 7.50 4.41 6.30
C THR A 113 7.38 2.90 6.41
N SER A 114 6.30 2.29 5.92
CA SER A 114 6.22 0.84 5.75
C SER A 114 7.24 0.34 4.73
N PHE A 115 7.67 -0.92 4.87
CA PHE A 115 8.42 -1.64 3.83
C PHE A 115 7.47 -2.54 3.05
N ASP A 116 6.32 -1.97 2.67
CA ASP A 116 5.32 -2.68 1.92
C ASP A 116 5.79 -2.98 0.49
N SER A 117 4.91 -3.54 -0.30
CA SER A 117 5.20 -4.22 -1.54
C SER A 117 5.16 -3.27 -2.73
N ILE A 118 5.46 -3.80 -3.90
CA ILE A 118 5.07 -3.17 -5.17
C ILE A 118 3.93 -3.96 -5.78
N ASN A 119 3.20 -3.37 -6.72
CA ASN A 119 2.27 -4.11 -7.58
C ASN A 119 2.66 -3.92 -9.04
N ILE A 120 2.92 -5.04 -9.72
CA ILE A 120 3.10 -5.09 -11.16
C ILE A 120 2.03 -6.01 -11.74
N THR A 121 1.08 -5.44 -12.46
CA THR A 121 0.10 -6.22 -13.24
C THR A 121 0.49 -6.17 -14.70
N ARG A 122 0.71 -7.36 -15.26
CA ARG A 122 1.02 -7.55 -16.69
C ARG A 122 -0.18 -7.21 -17.57
N PRO A 123 0.05 -6.82 -18.83
CA PRO A 123 -0.98 -6.75 -19.86
C PRO A 123 -1.75 -8.06 -19.94
N ALA A 124 -3.05 -7.96 -20.18
CA ALA A 124 -3.96 -9.10 -20.20
C ALA A 124 -4.65 -9.19 -21.55
N THR A 125 -4.67 -10.36 -22.18
CA THR A 125 -5.43 -10.59 -23.42
C THR A 125 -6.88 -11.02 -23.17
N LYS A 126 -7.19 -11.40 -21.92
CA LYS A 126 -8.51 -11.82 -21.45
C LYS A 126 -8.78 -11.18 -20.11
N ALA A 127 -10.05 -10.94 -19.80
CA ALA A 127 -10.45 -10.49 -18.48
C ALA A 127 -10.01 -11.52 -17.43
N VAL A 128 -9.25 -11.06 -16.44
CA VAL A 128 -8.85 -11.91 -15.32
C VAL A 128 -9.94 -11.80 -14.25
N SER A 129 -10.88 -12.74 -14.26
CA SER A 129 -11.85 -12.84 -13.18
C SER A 129 -11.12 -13.21 -11.90
N THR A 130 -11.17 -12.34 -10.89
CA THR A 130 -10.67 -12.65 -9.55
C THR A 130 -11.80 -12.58 -8.57
N GLU A 131 -11.89 -13.58 -7.70
CA GLU A 131 -12.79 -13.50 -6.56
C GLU A 131 -12.53 -12.23 -5.76
N SER A 132 -13.62 -11.59 -5.33
CA SER A 132 -13.55 -10.45 -4.45
C SER A 132 -12.85 -10.83 -3.16
N TRP A 133 -11.92 -9.99 -2.77
CA TRP A 133 -11.13 -10.10 -1.56
C TRP A 133 -11.31 -8.83 -0.74
N LEU A 134 -12.54 -8.29 -0.77
CA LEU A 134 -12.91 -7.09 -0.04
C LEU A 134 -12.46 -7.24 1.41
N HIS A 135 -11.63 -6.30 1.86
CA HIS A 135 -11.06 -6.31 3.19
C HIS A 135 -10.99 -4.90 3.75
N CYS A 136 -10.73 -4.82 5.05
CA CYS A 136 -10.20 -3.63 5.67
C CYS A 136 -8.95 -4.00 6.46
N ASP A 137 -8.13 -3.00 6.73
CA ASP A 137 -6.77 -3.17 7.24
C ASP A 137 -6.58 -2.51 8.59
N GLN A 138 -7.64 -1.95 9.16
CA GLN A 138 -7.66 -1.55 10.56
C GLN A 138 -8.38 -2.62 11.37
N ALA A 139 -7.68 -3.20 12.35
CA ALA A 139 -8.21 -4.28 13.16
C ALA A 139 -9.57 -3.91 13.79
N PRO A 140 -10.50 -4.88 13.94
CA PRO A 140 -11.79 -4.70 14.63
C PRO A 140 -11.67 -4.20 16.06
N THR A 141 -10.50 -4.37 16.67
CA THR A 141 -10.16 -3.96 18.04
C THR A 141 -9.74 -2.49 18.14
N ARG A 142 -9.38 -1.85 17.03
CA ARG A 142 -8.99 -0.43 16.98
C ARG A 142 -10.20 0.47 16.78
N ARG A 143 -10.17 1.62 17.45
CA ARG A 143 -11.24 2.64 17.44
C ARG A 143 -10.71 3.94 16.86
N GLY A 144 -11.60 4.65 16.17
CA GLY A 144 -11.25 5.90 15.50
C GLY A 144 -10.39 5.68 14.26
N TRP A 145 -9.79 6.76 13.78
CA TRP A 145 -8.92 6.77 12.60
C TRP A 145 -7.46 6.62 13.04
N VAL A 146 -6.86 5.46 12.78
CA VAL A 146 -5.49 5.14 13.26
C VAL A 146 -4.46 5.17 12.14
N CYS A 147 -4.85 4.81 10.91
CA CYS A 147 -3.94 4.67 9.79
C CYS A 147 -4.54 5.27 8.51
N VAL A 148 -3.70 5.99 7.76
CA VAL A 148 -3.94 6.39 6.37
C VAL A 148 -3.00 5.58 5.51
N GLN A 149 -3.56 4.72 4.69
CA GLN A 149 -2.79 3.98 3.70
C GLN A 149 -2.63 4.80 2.43
N GLY A 150 -1.68 4.39 1.59
CA GLY A 150 -1.48 5.03 0.31
C GLY A 150 -0.77 4.15 -0.71
N LEU A 151 -0.88 4.59 -1.95
CA LEU A 151 -0.12 4.07 -3.08
C LEU A 151 0.18 5.20 -4.06
N VAL A 152 1.24 5.05 -4.84
CA VAL A 152 1.59 5.96 -5.94
C VAL A 152 1.53 5.19 -7.25
N ASN A 153 0.77 5.72 -8.21
CA ASN A 153 0.66 5.15 -9.55
C ASN A 153 1.82 5.66 -10.41
N MET A 154 2.53 4.76 -11.07
CA MET A 154 3.69 5.09 -11.93
C MET A 154 3.31 5.18 -13.41
N VAL A 155 2.06 4.86 -13.71
CA VAL A 155 1.44 4.86 -15.03
C VAL A 155 0.00 5.30 -14.86
N ASP A 156 -0.66 5.66 -15.96
CA ASP A 156 -2.10 5.89 -15.96
C ASP A 156 -2.83 4.58 -15.60
N VAL A 157 -3.84 4.66 -14.73
CA VAL A 157 -4.60 3.51 -14.25
C VAL A 157 -6.10 3.78 -14.29
N SER A 158 -6.87 2.75 -14.61
CA SER A 158 -8.33 2.76 -14.46
C SER A 158 -8.87 1.35 -14.20
N ALA A 159 -10.05 1.25 -13.58
CA ALA A 159 -10.68 -0.04 -13.31
C ALA A 159 -11.16 -0.72 -14.60
N GLU A 160 -11.37 0.03 -15.66
CA GLU A 160 -11.84 -0.43 -16.98
C GLU A 160 -10.69 -0.89 -17.89
N THR A 161 -9.43 -0.66 -17.50
CA THR A 161 -8.25 -0.92 -18.33
C THR A 161 -7.22 -1.78 -17.58
N THR A 162 -6.25 -1.16 -16.92
CA THR A 162 -5.12 -1.78 -16.20
C THR A 162 -5.52 -2.47 -14.90
N GLY A 163 -6.75 -2.26 -14.45
CA GLY A 163 -7.14 -2.48 -13.06
C GLY A 163 -6.64 -1.33 -12.18
N SER A 164 -7.27 -1.18 -11.01
CA SER A 164 -6.94 -0.12 -10.06
C SER A 164 -7.35 -0.50 -8.64
N LEU A 165 -7.06 0.37 -7.66
CA LEU A 165 -7.68 0.30 -6.35
C LEU A 165 -9.19 0.54 -6.50
N LYS A 166 -9.99 -0.37 -5.93
CA LYS A 166 -11.43 -0.19 -5.75
C LYS A 166 -11.75 -0.06 -4.28
N VAL A 167 -12.54 0.94 -3.97
CA VAL A 167 -12.96 1.27 -2.61
C VAL A 167 -14.48 1.18 -2.52
N ARG A 168 -14.98 0.89 -1.32
CA ARG A 168 -16.38 1.09 -0.96
C ARG A 168 -16.52 2.52 -0.44
N HIS A 169 -17.05 3.41 -1.26
CA HIS A 169 -17.17 4.84 -0.93
C HIS A 169 -17.94 5.03 0.38
N GLN A 170 -17.41 5.85 1.29
CA GLN A 170 -17.93 6.12 2.64
C GLN A 170 -17.96 4.93 3.61
N SER A 171 -17.38 3.78 3.25
CA SER A 171 -17.45 2.58 4.10
C SER A 171 -16.71 2.73 5.45
N HIS A 172 -15.75 3.64 5.57
CA HIS A 172 -15.12 3.95 6.88
C HIS A 172 -16.15 4.42 7.92
N LYS A 173 -17.28 5.03 7.50
CA LYS A 173 -18.40 5.42 8.37
C LYS A 173 -19.13 4.20 8.95
N GLY A 174 -19.10 3.05 8.25
CA GLY A 174 -19.71 1.78 8.68
C GLY A 174 -18.83 0.91 9.58
N HIS A 175 -17.52 1.16 9.66
CA HIS A 175 -16.54 0.31 10.36
C HIS A 175 -16.91 0.04 11.83
N ALA A 176 -17.21 1.10 12.58
CA ALA A 176 -17.56 0.97 13.99
C ALA A 176 -18.88 0.21 14.21
N GLN A 177 -19.86 0.39 13.31
CA GLN A 177 -21.13 -0.34 13.35
C GLN A 177 -20.92 -1.82 13.04
N TYR A 178 -20.10 -2.13 12.04
CA TYR A 178 -19.85 -3.50 11.62
C TYR A 178 -19.13 -4.31 12.70
N PHE A 179 -18.04 -3.75 13.24
CA PHE A 179 -17.18 -4.39 14.24
C PHE A 179 -17.62 -4.13 15.70
N GLY A 180 -18.78 -3.50 15.89
CA GLY A 180 -19.39 -3.25 17.19
C GLY A 180 -19.53 -4.54 18.00
N GLN A 181 -19.34 -4.42 19.32
CA GLN A 181 -19.41 -5.57 20.23
C GLN A 181 -20.82 -6.18 20.24
N GLY A 182 -20.89 -7.50 20.17
CA GLY A 182 -22.13 -8.28 20.13
C GLY A 182 -22.71 -8.43 18.72
N GLU A 183 -22.68 -7.38 17.90
CA GLU A 183 -23.19 -7.45 16.51
C GLU A 183 -22.26 -8.24 15.60
N PHE A 184 -20.95 -7.98 15.70
CA PHE A 184 -19.95 -8.67 14.90
C PHE A 184 -19.90 -10.16 15.23
N GLU A 185 -19.86 -10.49 16.52
CA GLU A 185 -19.85 -11.85 17.07
C GLU A 185 -21.12 -12.61 16.65
N ARG A 186 -22.30 -11.96 16.73
CA ARG A 186 -23.57 -12.57 16.27
C ARG A 186 -23.59 -12.82 14.76
N ARG A 187 -23.03 -11.89 13.97
CA ARG A 187 -23.03 -11.98 12.50
C ARG A 187 -22.09 -13.06 11.98
N THR A 188 -20.94 -13.21 12.63
CA THR A 188 -19.83 -14.03 12.13
C THR A 188 -19.66 -15.33 12.88
N GLY A 189 -20.25 -15.47 14.07
CA GLY A 189 -19.95 -16.55 15.01
C GLY A 189 -18.59 -16.42 15.70
N THR A 190 -17.87 -15.32 15.48
CA THR A 190 -16.56 -15.07 16.11
C THR A 190 -16.70 -14.91 17.63
N THR A 191 -15.87 -15.60 18.40
CA THR A 191 -15.81 -15.41 19.86
C THR A 191 -15.09 -14.12 20.25
N ALA A 192 -15.25 -13.66 21.49
CA ALA A 192 -14.53 -12.48 21.98
C ALA A 192 -13.01 -12.67 21.92
N GLU A 193 -12.53 -13.88 22.20
CA GLU A 193 -11.11 -14.25 22.17
C GLU A 193 -10.57 -14.22 20.74
N GLN A 194 -11.29 -14.84 19.79
CA GLN A 194 -10.91 -14.81 18.37
C GLN A 194 -10.84 -13.37 17.84
N LYS A 195 -11.81 -12.53 18.22
CA LYS A 195 -11.81 -11.10 17.86
C LYS A 195 -10.63 -10.34 18.47
N ALA A 196 -10.24 -10.67 19.70
CA ALA A 196 -9.09 -10.05 20.36
C ALA A 196 -7.75 -10.39 19.68
N GLU A 197 -7.69 -11.54 19.02
CA GLU A 197 -6.52 -12.00 18.24
C GLU A 197 -6.51 -11.47 16.79
N MET A 198 -7.60 -10.87 16.33
CA MET A 198 -7.67 -10.29 14.97
C MET A 198 -6.66 -9.17 14.81
N ARG A 199 -5.81 -9.33 13.79
CA ARG A 199 -4.78 -8.37 13.42
C ARG A 199 -5.34 -7.28 12.51
N ASP A 200 -4.47 -6.39 12.08
CA ASP A 200 -4.78 -5.26 11.19
C ASP A 200 -4.94 -5.69 9.71
N TYR A 201 -5.74 -6.75 9.51
CA TYR A 201 -6.20 -7.27 8.23
C TYR A 201 -7.46 -8.12 8.50
N TYR A 202 -8.58 -7.76 7.88
CA TYR A 202 -9.84 -8.51 7.97
C TYR A 202 -10.48 -8.61 6.58
N GLN A 203 -10.38 -9.78 5.96
CA GLN A 203 -11.06 -10.09 4.70
C GLN A 203 -12.48 -10.56 4.98
N PHE A 204 -13.46 -9.90 4.36
CA PHE A 204 -14.86 -10.27 4.49
C PHE A 204 -15.15 -11.55 3.71
N THR A 205 -15.76 -12.52 4.37
CA THR A 205 -16.27 -13.75 3.77
C THR A 205 -17.39 -13.45 2.77
N ALA A 206 -17.71 -14.41 1.91
CA ALA A 206 -18.81 -14.28 0.95
C ALA A 206 -20.16 -13.95 1.61
N ALA A 207 -20.42 -14.43 2.83
CA ALA A 207 -21.64 -14.14 3.59
C ALA A 207 -21.63 -12.74 4.22
N GLU A 208 -20.46 -12.16 4.45
CA GLU A 208 -20.30 -10.84 5.05
C GLU A 208 -20.28 -9.71 4.03
N ARG A 209 -19.78 -9.98 2.81
CA ARG A 209 -19.65 -8.97 1.74
C ARG A 209 -20.96 -8.22 1.46
N PRO A 210 -22.15 -8.85 1.33
CA PRO A 210 -23.40 -8.12 1.06
C PRO A 210 -23.67 -6.96 2.02
N TRP A 211 -23.23 -7.07 3.29
CA TRP A 211 -23.36 -5.97 4.24
C TRP A 211 -22.72 -4.68 3.72
N TRP A 212 -21.53 -4.79 3.13
CA TRP A 212 -20.76 -3.68 2.58
C TRP A 212 -21.20 -3.31 1.17
N GLU A 213 -21.41 -4.29 0.31
CA GLU A 213 -21.64 -4.07 -1.12
C GLU A 213 -23.00 -3.44 -1.42
N GLU A 214 -24.02 -3.75 -0.63
CA GLU A 214 -25.37 -3.18 -0.76
C GLU A 214 -25.50 -1.79 -0.14
N ARG A 215 -24.62 -1.45 0.83
CA ARG A 215 -24.68 -0.19 1.59
C ARG A 215 -23.74 0.88 1.05
N TYR A 216 -22.65 0.47 0.41
CA TYR A 216 -21.57 1.36 -0.02
C TYR A 216 -21.22 1.10 -1.48
N GLU A 217 -21.31 2.15 -2.28
CA GLU A 217 -20.97 2.12 -3.70
C GLU A 217 -19.52 1.66 -3.91
N GLY A 218 -19.32 0.71 -4.82
CA GLY A 218 -17.99 0.27 -5.23
C GLY A 218 -17.43 1.18 -6.31
N MET A 219 -16.34 1.88 -6.03
CA MET A 219 -15.71 2.82 -6.96
C MET A 219 -14.30 2.33 -7.30
N GLY A 220 -14.07 2.03 -8.57
CA GLY A 220 -12.71 1.85 -9.11
C GLY A 220 -12.09 3.23 -9.35
N LEU A 221 -10.92 3.49 -8.75
CA LEU A 221 -10.33 4.82 -8.77
C LEU A 221 -9.46 5.01 -10.03
N PRO A 222 -9.78 5.95 -10.93
CA PRO A 222 -8.88 6.30 -12.04
C PRO A 222 -7.77 7.23 -11.56
N GLY A 223 -6.58 7.15 -12.16
CA GLY A 223 -5.45 8.00 -11.80
C GLY A 223 -4.46 8.18 -12.93
N LYS A 224 -3.78 9.31 -12.96
CA LYS A 224 -2.65 9.55 -13.86
C LYS A 224 -1.35 9.05 -13.27
N ALA A 225 -0.33 8.82 -14.09
CA ALA A 225 1.03 8.65 -13.62
C ALA A 225 1.39 9.79 -12.65
N GLY A 226 2.03 9.46 -11.53
CA GLY A 226 2.40 10.40 -10.47
C GLY A 226 1.27 10.79 -9.53
N SER A 227 0.06 10.25 -9.71
CA SER A 227 -1.01 10.38 -8.72
C SER A 227 -0.77 9.48 -7.52
N MET A 228 -1.06 10.01 -6.33
CA MET A 228 -1.03 9.31 -5.08
C MET A 228 -2.46 9.10 -4.58
N PHE A 229 -2.83 7.85 -4.38
CA PHE A 229 -4.11 7.51 -3.77
C PHE A 229 -3.89 7.29 -2.28
N ILE A 230 -4.79 7.82 -1.46
CA ILE A 230 -4.79 7.61 -0.02
C ILE A 230 -6.17 7.22 0.47
N TRP A 231 -6.22 6.38 1.49
CA TRP A 231 -7.49 5.96 2.09
C TRP A 231 -7.34 5.74 3.60
N ASP A 232 -8.45 5.97 4.31
CA ASP A 232 -8.59 5.56 5.68
C ASP A 232 -8.53 4.03 5.75
N SER A 233 -7.70 3.46 6.61
CA SER A 233 -7.51 2.01 6.73
C SER A 233 -8.78 1.25 7.14
N ARG A 234 -9.84 1.96 7.57
CA ARG A 234 -11.19 1.43 7.82
C ARG A 234 -12.03 1.29 6.56
N THR A 235 -11.69 1.98 5.47
CA THR A 235 -12.40 1.90 4.18
C THR A 235 -12.24 0.49 3.61
N ALA A 236 -13.36 -0.18 3.36
CA ALA A 236 -13.36 -1.49 2.73
C ALA A 236 -12.90 -1.36 1.27
N HIS A 237 -11.91 -2.16 0.87
CA HIS A 237 -11.27 -2.01 -0.44
C HIS A 237 -10.70 -3.33 -0.97
N GLU A 238 -10.33 -3.31 -2.25
CA GLU A 238 -9.71 -4.41 -2.99
C GLU A 238 -9.05 -3.90 -4.27
N ASN A 239 -8.13 -4.66 -4.87
CA ASN A 239 -7.72 -4.40 -6.26
C ASN A 239 -8.75 -4.95 -7.25
N VAL A 240 -8.97 -4.22 -8.34
CA VAL A 240 -9.66 -4.70 -9.55
C VAL A 240 -8.62 -5.22 -10.52
N SER A 241 -8.88 -6.40 -11.07
CA SER A 241 -8.06 -7.01 -12.10
C SER A 241 -8.22 -6.30 -13.44
N PRO A 242 -7.21 -6.34 -14.32
CA PRO A 242 -7.26 -5.69 -15.61
C PRO A 242 -8.34 -6.33 -16.50
N PHE A 243 -8.97 -5.48 -17.31
CA PHE A 243 -9.68 -5.91 -18.52
C PHE A 243 -8.66 -6.16 -19.64
N PRO A 244 -9.05 -6.78 -20.76
CA PRO A 244 -8.14 -6.95 -21.89
C PRO A 244 -7.46 -5.63 -22.27
N THR A 245 -6.14 -5.56 -22.09
CA THR A 245 -5.33 -4.36 -22.29
C THR A 245 -3.88 -4.72 -22.64
N SER A 246 -3.22 -3.85 -23.42
CA SER A 246 -1.77 -3.86 -23.64
C SER A 246 -0.99 -3.13 -22.56
N ASP A 247 -1.68 -2.43 -21.66
CA ASP A 247 -1.08 -1.52 -20.70
C ASP A 247 -0.67 -2.25 -19.42
N TRP A 248 0.42 -1.78 -18.83
CA TRP A 248 0.93 -2.27 -17.56
C TRP A 248 0.31 -1.50 -16.40
N ARG A 249 0.21 -2.14 -15.23
CA ARG A 249 0.02 -1.43 -13.96
C ARG A 249 1.31 -1.49 -13.16
N HIS A 250 1.85 -0.33 -12.81
CA HIS A 250 2.98 -0.21 -11.88
C HIS A 250 2.60 0.70 -10.73
N VAL A 251 2.65 0.14 -9.51
CA VAL A 251 2.28 0.84 -8.29
C VAL A 251 3.29 0.56 -7.18
N LEU A 252 3.56 1.58 -6.38
CA LEU A 252 4.24 1.42 -5.09
C LEU A 252 3.27 1.68 -3.95
N TYR A 253 3.17 0.75 -3.00
CA TYR A 253 2.46 1.00 -1.74
C TYR A 253 3.32 1.85 -0.80
N VAL A 254 2.71 2.90 -0.25
CA VAL A 254 3.36 3.87 0.65
C VAL A 254 2.44 4.17 1.84
N CYS A 255 2.93 3.92 3.05
CA CYS A 255 2.20 4.23 4.27
C CYS A 255 3.17 4.75 5.32
N TYR A 256 2.75 5.77 6.07
CA TYR A 256 3.60 6.42 7.08
C TYR A 256 2.84 6.57 8.39
N GLN A 257 3.58 6.51 9.49
CA GLN A 257 3.06 6.78 10.83
C GLN A 257 4.08 7.59 11.62
N PRO A 258 3.63 8.40 12.59
CA PRO A 258 4.52 9.08 13.52
C PRO A 258 5.46 8.10 14.21
N ARG A 259 6.75 8.42 14.24
CA ARG A 259 7.79 7.65 14.93
C ARG A 259 7.46 7.45 16.43
N SER A 260 6.75 8.39 17.02
CA SER A 260 6.30 8.37 18.42
C SER A 260 5.29 7.25 18.73
N LEU A 261 4.64 6.66 17.71
CA LEU A 261 3.76 5.50 17.90
C LEU A 261 4.53 4.18 18.02
N ALA A 262 5.80 4.16 17.61
CA ALA A 262 6.60 2.94 17.58
C ALA A 262 7.15 2.56 18.96
N LYS A 263 6.88 1.32 19.37
CA LYS A 263 7.54 0.70 20.51
C LYS A 263 8.91 0.19 20.09
N GLN A 264 9.79 -0.02 21.06
CA GLN A 264 11.14 -0.55 20.82
C GLN A 264 11.12 -1.88 20.04
N GLN A 265 10.21 -2.79 20.39
CA GLN A 265 10.04 -4.07 19.68
C GLN A 265 9.67 -3.90 18.19
N ASP A 266 8.83 -2.90 17.86
CA ASP A 266 8.40 -2.64 16.48
C ASP A 266 9.58 -2.09 15.66
N LEU A 267 10.41 -1.23 16.28
CA LEU A 267 11.64 -0.73 15.68
C LEU A 267 12.66 -1.82 15.44
N GLU A 268 12.85 -2.74 16.39
CA GLU A 268 13.78 -3.86 16.23
C GLU A 268 13.40 -4.75 15.05
N VAL A 269 12.10 -5.08 14.91
CA VAL A 269 11.60 -5.83 13.76
C VAL A 269 11.84 -5.05 12.46
N LYS A 270 11.55 -3.74 12.46
CA LYS A 270 11.76 -2.88 11.30
C LYS A 270 13.23 -2.79 10.90
N GLN A 271 14.13 -2.57 11.85
CA GLN A 271 15.57 -2.49 11.60
C GLN A 271 16.14 -3.82 11.10
N ARG A 272 15.64 -4.95 11.63
CA ARG A 272 15.95 -6.27 11.07
C ARG A 272 15.46 -6.38 9.63
N ALA A 273 14.22 -6.00 9.36
CA ALA A 273 13.64 -6.01 8.02
C ALA A 273 14.49 -5.20 7.03
N TYR A 274 14.94 -4.01 7.43
CA TYR A 274 15.81 -3.16 6.61
C TYR A 274 17.14 -3.85 6.31
N ARG A 275 17.83 -4.39 7.32
CA ARG A 275 19.14 -5.06 7.12
C ARG A 275 19.02 -6.31 6.26
N GLU A 276 17.94 -7.06 6.42
CA GLU A 276 17.70 -8.32 5.71
C GLU A 276 16.98 -8.15 4.37
N HIS A 277 16.65 -6.90 3.97
CA HIS A 277 15.88 -6.59 2.76
C HIS A 277 14.50 -7.30 2.73
N ARG A 278 13.83 -7.40 3.89
CA ARG A 278 12.52 -8.04 4.02
C ARG A 278 11.39 -7.02 3.96
N SER A 279 10.36 -7.34 3.20
CA SER A 279 9.12 -6.56 3.18
C SER A 279 8.35 -6.72 4.50
N THR A 280 7.64 -5.68 4.89
CA THR A 280 6.70 -5.68 6.01
C THR A 280 5.28 -5.47 5.49
N THR A 281 4.28 -5.71 6.33
CA THR A 281 2.91 -5.19 6.06
C THR A 281 2.92 -3.65 5.94
N HIS A 282 1.77 -3.08 5.58
CA HIS A 282 1.60 -1.63 5.43
C HIS A 282 1.77 -0.84 6.73
N TRP A 283 1.82 -1.47 7.92
CA TRP A 283 1.96 -0.76 9.18
C TRP A 283 3.41 -0.32 9.45
N PRO A 284 3.70 1.00 9.54
CA PRO A 284 5.07 1.48 9.68
C PRO A 284 5.63 1.44 11.10
N SER A 285 4.76 1.67 12.11
CA SER A 285 5.18 1.94 13.49
C SER A 285 4.56 1.00 14.52
N GLN A 286 3.43 0.35 14.23
CA GLN A 286 2.72 -0.51 15.19
C GLN A 286 2.39 -1.85 14.55
N ASN A 287 2.56 -2.96 15.26
CA ASN A 287 2.27 -4.30 14.72
C ASN A 287 3.11 -4.61 13.47
N VAL A 288 4.36 -4.15 13.46
CA VAL A 288 5.28 -4.33 12.34
C VAL A 288 5.53 -5.83 12.16
N THR A 289 5.02 -6.37 11.05
CA THR A 289 5.07 -7.81 10.76
C THR A 289 5.77 -8.03 9.42
N LEU A 290 6.67 -9.01 9.36
CA LEU A 290 7.35 -9.40 8.13
C LEU A 290 6.41 -10.20 7.22
N PHE A 291 6.46 -9.95 5.92
CA PHE A 291 5.91 -10.90 4.95
C PHE A 291 6.73 -12.20 4.97
N PRO A 292 6.15 -13.35 4.59
CA PRO A 292 6.89 -14.60 4.48
C PRO A 292 8.10 -14.46 3.55
N THR A 293 9.16 -15.20 3.84
CA THR A 293 10.30 -15.37 2.93
C THR A 293 9.84 -15.97 1.60
N LEU A 294 10.69 -15.93 0.58
CA LEU A 294 10.38 -16.59 -0.69
C LEU A 294 10.07 -18.08 -0.49
N GLU A 295 10.88 -18.79 0.29
CA GLU A 295 10.69 -20.20 0.61
C GLU A 295 9.31 -20.45 1.25
N GLU A 296 8.98 -19.70 2.31
CA GLU A 296 7.69 -19.80 3.00
C GLU A 296 6.51 -19.42 2.08
N ALA A 297 6.64 -18.33 1.32
CA ALA A 297 5.57 -17.82 0.46
C ALA A 297 5.28 -18.79 -0.69
N THR A 298 6.30 -19.45 -1.24
CA THR A 298 6.11 -20.48 -2.26
C THR A 298 5.48 -21.77 -1.72
N ALA A 299 5.57 -22.01 -0.41
CA ALA A 299 4.98 -23.18 0.24
C ALA A 299 3.49 -22.99 0.63
N SER A 300 3.01 -21.75 0.79
CA SER A 300 1.64 -21.47 1.27
C SER A 300 0.98 -20.26 0.58
N TYR A 301 1.60 -19.09 0.62
CA TYR A 301 0.98 -17.80 0.28
C TYR A 301 0.62 -17.62 -1.20
N TYR A 302 1.40 -18.20 -2.12
CA TYR A 302 1.19 -18.09 -3.57
C TYR A 302 0.57 -19.35 -4.20
N LYS A 303 0.11 -20.32 -3.39
CA LYS A 303 -0.59 -21.50 -3.92
C LYS A 303 -2.05 -21.21 -4.26
N ASP A 304 -2.65 -20.21 -3.61
CA ASP A 304 -4.08 -19.89 -3.73
C ASP A 304 -4.38 -18.77 -4.75
N SER A 305 -3.35 -18.14 -5.33
CA SER A 305 -3.51 -17.02 -6.28
C SER A 305 -3.96 -17.43 -7.68
N ASP A 306 -3.89 -18.73 -8.01
CA ASP A 306 -4.07 -19.19 -9.39
C ASP A 306 -5.54 -19.42 -9.75
N GLY A 307 -6.46 -19.40 -8.76
CA GLY A 307 -7.89 -19.63 -8.98
C GLY A 307 -8.21 -20.95 -9.69
N ARG A 308 -7.25 -21.88 -9.77
CA ARG A 308 -7.43 -23.21 -10.33
C ARG A 308 -7.54 -24.17 -9.15
N GLU A 309 -8.63 -24.93 -9.12
CA GLU A 309 -8.68 -26.12 -8.27
C GLU A 309 -7.43 -26.98 -8.54
N PRO A 310 -6.82 -27.58 -7.51
CA PRO A 310 -5.80 -28.59 -7.73
C PRO A 310 -6.39 -29.64 -8.64
N ALA A 311 -5.72 -29.96 -9.75
CA ALA A 311 -6.13 -31.08 -10.59
C ALA A 311 -6.32 -32.32 -9.71
N GLU A 312 -7.48 -32.98 -9.79
CA GLU A 312 -7.88 -34.15 -8.98
C GLU A 312 -6.94 -35.36 -9.08
N ASN A 313 -5.86 -35.27 -9.84
CA ASN A 313 -4.83 -36.28 -9.91
C ASN A 313 -3.64 -35.80 -9.09
N GLY A 314 -3.44 -36.38 -7.92
CA GLY A 314 -2.38 -36.10 -6.94
C GLY A 314 -0.94 -36.29 -7.44
N GLN A 315 -0.56 -35.56 -8.49
CA GLN A 315 0.80 -35.31 -8.90
C GLN A 315 1.03 -33.82 -8.71
N SER A 316 1.54 -33.45 -7.52
CA SER A 316 2.13 -32.13 -7.33
C SER A 316 3.32 -32.05 -8.30
N ALA A 317 3.15 -31.37 -9.42
CA ALA A 317 4.29 -30.96 -10.22
C ALA A 317 5.12 -30.04 -9.33
N GLN A 318 6.18 -30.58 -8.73
CA GLN A 318 7.29 -29.79 -8.20
C GLN A 318 7.94 -29.11 -9.40
N GLN A 319 7.31 -28.03 -9.90
CA GLN A 319 7.98 -27.09 -10.77
C GLN A 319 9.12 -26.51 -9.95
N THR A 320 10.32 -26.96 -10.26
CA THR A 320 11.57 -26.38 -9.76
C THR A 320 11.61 -24.93 -10.23
N LYS A 321 11.16 -24.02 -9.36
CA LYS A 321 11.22 -22.58 -9.63
C LYS A 321 12.68 -22.20 -9.94
N PRO A 322 12.92 -21.29 -10.90
CA PRO A 322 14.28 -20.92 -11.27
C PRO A 322 15.04 -20.37 -10.06
N PRO A 323 16.37 -20.58 -9.97
CA PRO A 323 17.17 -19.97 -8.92
C PRO A 323 17.16 -18.45 -9.12
N TRP A 324 16.34 -17.75 -8.34
CA TRP A 324 16.26 -16.30 -8.38
C TRP A 324 17.58 -15.68 -7.94
N LYS A 325 18.11 -14.75 -8.74
CA LYS A 325 19.24 -13.92 -8.32
C LYS A 325 18.73 -12.73 -7.53
N GLU A 326 18.95 -12.73 -6.22
CA GLU A 326 18.69 -11.53 -5.42
C GLU A 326 19.66 -10.41 -5.80
N VAL A 327 19.10 -9.26 -6.18
CA VAL A 327 19.85 -8.03 -6.45
C VAL A 327 19.48 -6.99 -5.41
N ARG A 328 20.48 -6.26 -4.91
CA ARG A 328 20.32 -5.23 -3.88
C ARG A 328 20.91 -3.94 -4.40
N SER A 329 20.06 -2.92 -4.53
CA SER A 329 20.43 -1.62 -5.10
C SER A 329 20.29 -0.46 -4.12
N ARG A 330 19.67 -0.66 -2.95
CA ARG A 330 19.37 0.40 -1.95
C ARG A 330 20.54 1.31 -1.66
N ASP A 331 21.74 0.75 -1.51
CA ASP A 331 22.92 1.46 -1.03
C ASP A 331 23.27 2.66 -1.94
N ALA A 332 22.82 2.64 -3.20
CA ALA A 332 22.96 3.76 -4.15
C ALA A 332 22.13 5.00 -3.78
N VAL A 333 21.13 4.88 -2.91
CA VAL A 333 20.21 5.96 -2.51
C VAL A 333 20.09 6.11 -0.99
N GLU A 334 20.95 5.44 -0.23
CA GLU A 334 20.96 5.57 1.22
C GLU A 334 21.37 7.00 1.62
N SER A 335 20.58 7.58 2.51
CA SER A 335 20.75 8.95 2.99
C SER A 335 20.24 9.04 4.42
N LYS A 336 20.56 10.14 5.11
CA LYS A 336 19.99 10.45 6.43
C LYS A 336 18.46 10.29 6.44
N ARG A 337 17.76 10.84 5.43
CA ARG A 337 16.29 10.76 5.35
C ARG A 337 15.78 9.33 5.17
N VAL A 338 16.47 8.52 4.37
CA VAL A 338 16.14 7.09 4.20
C VAL A 338 16.31 6.36 5.52
N LEU A 339 17.43 6.58 6.22
CA LEU A 339 17.72 5.95 7.51
C LEU A 339 16.71 6.36 8.59
N GLU A 340 16.31 7.62 8.62
CA GLU A 340 15.25 8.13 9.51
C GLU A 340 13.89 7.46 9.23
N LEU A 341 13.44 7.49 7.97
CA LEU A 341 12.17 6.87 7.56
C LEU A 341 12.16 5.35 7.79
N ALA A 342 13.33 4.71 7.67
CA ALA A 342 13.52 3.29 7.96
C ALA A 342 13.59 2.95 9.45
N GLY A 343 13.70 3.95 10.34
CA GLY A 343 13.90 3.74 11.78
C GLY A 343 15.30 3.22 12.13
N MET A 344 16.26 3.37 11.22
CA MET A 344 17.68 3.05 11.41
C MET A 344 18.45 4.19 12.10
N GLN A 345 17.93 5.41 12.01
CA GLN A 345 18.49 6.60 12.62
C GLN A 345 17.39 7.40 13.33
N GLU A 346 17.73 8.01 14.46
CA GLU A 346 16.82 8.93 15.16
C GLU A 346 16.77 10.31 14.50
N TYR A 347 15.60 10.93 14.59
CA TYR A 347 15.43 12.33 14.21
C TYR A 347 16.13 13.24 15.22
N ALA A 348 16.84 14.25 14.73
CA ALA A 348 17.42 15.23 15.63
C ALA A 348 16.31 16.13 16.21
N ALA A 349 16.28 16.29 17.54
CA ALA A 349 15.21 17.02 18.22
C ALA A 349 15.00 18.47 17.71
N HIS A 350 16.05 19.12 17.20
CA HIS A 350 15.98 20.48 16.64
C HIS A 350 15.41 20.53 15.20
N GLU A 351 15.30 19.40 14.52
CA GLU A 351 14.74 19.28 13.17
C GLU A 351 13.25 18.85 13.20
N ALA A 352 12.79 18.34 14.34
CA ALA A 352 11.42 17.90 14.55
C ALA A 352 10.43 19.06 14.43
N ARG A 353 9.47 18.91 13.53
CA ARG A 353 8.31 19.80 13.39
C ARG A 353 7.07 19.04 13.84
N ASN A 354 6.37 19.59 14.82
CA ASN A 354 5.11 19.05 15.32
C ASN A 354 4.03 20.13 15.23
N THR A 355 2.94 19.79 14.56
CA THR A 355 1.75 20.62 14.38
C THR A 355 0.51 19.75 14.59
N ARG A 356 -0.68 20.34 14.60
CA ARG A 356 -1.91 19.55 14.48
C ARG A 356 -1.99 19.01 13.05
N GLY A 357 -2.10 17.69 12.90
CA GLY A 357 -2.25 17.07 11.58
C GLY A 357 -3.64 17.31 11.01
N PHE A 358 -3.77 17.38 9.68
CA PHE A 358 -5.07 17.63 9.04
C PHE A 358 -6.12 16.58 9.42
N ILE A 359 -5.73 15.32 9.61
CA ILE A 359 -6.71 14.27 9.98
C ILE A 359 -7.29 14.50 11.38
N GLN A 360 -6.58 15.24 12.24
CA GLN A 360 -7.00 15.59 13.60
C GLN A 360 -7.87 16.85 13.66
N MET A 361 -8.00 17.59 12.56
CA MET A 361 -8.85 18.79 12.47
C MET A 361 -10.30 18.40 12.19
N SER A 362 -11.27 19.25 12.55
CA SER A 362 -12.67 19.09 12.14
C SER A 362 -12.84 19.46 10.67
N GLU A 363 -13.98 19.10 10.08
CA GLU A 363 -14.30 19.49 8.71
C GLU A 363 -14.42 21.02 8.58
N GLU A 364 -14.98 21.69 9.59
CA GLU A 364 -15.10 23.16 9.63
C GLU A 364 -13.73 23.84 9.71
N GLU A 365 -12.80 23.27 10.50
CA GLU A 365 -11.42 23.75 10.59
C GLU A 365 -10.71 23.64 9.23
N LEU A 366 -10.79 22.47 8.59
CA LEU A 366 -10.18 22.23 7.28
C LEU A 366 -10.81 23.08 6.17
N ALA A 367 -12.14 23.23 6.18
CA ALA A 367 -12.86 24.07 5.22
C ALA A 367 -12.49 25.55 5.40
N SER A 368 -12.35 26.02 6.65
CA SER A 368 -11.90 27.38 6.94
C SER A 368 -10.47 27.62 6.45
N LEU A 369 -9.56 26.67 6.66
CA LEU A 369 -8.20 26.74 6.11
C LEU A 369 -8.19 26.74 4.58
N ASN A 370 -9.07 25.95 3.96
CA ASN A 370 -9.13 25.86 2.50
C ASN A 370 -9.69 27.15 1.88
N ALA A 371 -10.68 27.77 2.52
CA ALA A 371 -11.26 29.04 2.11
C ALA A 371 -10.29 30.22 2.31
N ALA A 372 -9.52 30.24 3.41
CA ALA A 372 -8.54 31.29 3.67
C ALA A 372 -7.32 31.26 2.73
N ALA A 373 -7.12 30.13 2.05
CA ALA A 373 -5.97 29.89 1.20
C ALA A 373 -6.33 29.91 -0.31
N SER A 374 -7.62 29.97 -0.64
CA SER A 374 -8.15 30.24 -1.99
C SER A 374 -8.27 31.75 -2.21
#